data_AF-A0A242BF51-F1
#
_entry.id   AF-A0A242BF51-F1
#
_cell.length_a   1.000
_cell.length_b   1.000
_cell.length_c   1.000
_cell.angle_alpha   90.00
_cell.angle_beta   90.00
_cell.angle_gamma   90.00
#
_symmetry.space_group_name_H-M   'P 1'
#
loop_
_entity.id
_entity.type
_entity.pdbx_description
1 polymer ?
#
loop_
_entity_poly.entity_id
_entity_poly.type
_entity_poly.pdbx_seq_one_letter_code
_entity_poly.pdbx_strand_id
1 'polypeptide(L)'
;MEQLSTAFLPLGSMVRLDNEEIYGTRLYLVVARAIAKNEQGKIISRYKVAPHPFGDIPSEEIFSIEFGDILDVVFEGYSNETDSQFLEELIRRMTNAMANQASSVEKMTPEPQKAEEIQDEYEDEKLKEDPFYKFRKQEG
;
A
#
# COMPACT_ATOMS: atom_id res chain seq x y z
N MET A 1 -15.01 4.76 -19.76
CA MET A 1 -13.86 4.20 -19.02
C MET A 1 -13.74 4.99 -17.73
N GLU A 2 -13.49 4.34 -16.59
CA GLU A 2 -13.11 5.08 -15.38
C GLU A 2 -11.79 5.81 -15.65
N GLN A 3 -11.65 7.03 -15.10
CA GLN A 3 -10.48 7.87 -15.30
C GLN A 3 -9.97 8.39 -13.95
N LEU A 4 -8.67 8.61 -13.89
CA LEU A 4 -8.03 9.23 -12.74
C LEU A 4 -8.47 10.70 -12.63
N SER A 5 -8.88 11.12 -11.44
CA SER A 5 -9.40 12.47 -11.16
C SER A 5 -8.34 13.45 -10.65
N THR A 6 -7.11 12.98 -10.45
CA THR A 6 -5.98 13.73 -9.89
C THR A 6 -4.74 13.54 -10.76
N ALA A 7 -3.72 14.39 -10.63
CA ALA A 7 -2.46 14.14 -11.32
C ALA A 7 -1.78 12.86 -10.82
N PHE A 8 -1.05 12.16 -11.68
CA PHE A 8 -0.30 10.97 -11.32
C PHE A 8 1.19 11.29 -11.30
N LEU A 9 1.69 11.77 -10.15
CA LEU A 9 3.08 12.15 -10.01
C LEU A 9 4.05 11.01 -10.37
N PRO A 10 5.13 11.30 -11.12
CA PRO A 10 6.16 10.31 -11.42
C PRO A 10 6.95 9.89 -10.18
N LEU A 11 7.61 8.73 -10.23
CA LEU A 11 8.53 8.31 -9.17
C LEU A 11 9.70 9.29 -9.05
N GLY A 12 10.13 9.52 -7.80
CA GLY A 12 11.20 10.47 -7.51
C GLY A 12 10.76 11.93 -7.49
N SER A 13 9.47 12.22 -7.65
CA SER A 13 8.94 13.58 -7.41
C SER A 13 9.16 13.98 -5.96
N MET A 14 9.54 15.23 -5.70
CA MET A 14 9.58 15.80 -4.36
C MET A 14 8.38 16.69 -4.11
N VAL A 15 7.73 16.47 -2.98
CA VAL A 15 6.52 17.18 -2.58
C VAL A 15 6.68 17.79 -1.19
N ARG A 16 5.92 18.85 -0.95
CA ARG A 16 5.61 19.36 0.38
C ARG A 16 4.19 18.93 0.71
N LEU A 17 3.97 18.46 1.93
CA LEU A 17 2.65 18.04 2.39
C LEU A 17 1.88 19.21 2.98
N ASP A 18 0.55 19.12 2.91
CA ASP A 18 -0.34 20.01 3.64
C ASP A 18 -0.21 19.76 5.15
N ASN A 19 -0.59 20.72 5.99
CA ASN A 19 -0.44 20.65 7.44
C ASN A 19 1.02 20.78 7.97
N GLU A 20 1.51 22.03 7.97
CA GLU A 20 2.83 22.38 8.51
C GLU A 20 3.01 22.08 10.00
N GLU A 21 1.93 21.92 10.78
CA GLU A 21 2.05 21.55 12.21
C GLU A 21 2.58 20.12 12.38
N ILE A 22 2.21 19.22 11.47
CA ILE A 22 2.62 17.81 11.51
C ILE A 22 3.94 17.61 10.77
N TYR A 23 4.03 18.14 9.54
CA TYR A 23 5.16 17.83 8.64
C TYR A 23 6.23 18.93 8.60
N GLY A 24 5.97 20.08 9.22
CA GLY A 24 6.86 21.24 9.17
C GLY A 24 7.10 21.70 7.74
N THR A 25 8.32 22.18 7.48
CA THR A 25 8.78 22.57 6.15
C THR A 25 9.54 21.46 5.43
N ARG A 26 9.35 20.20 5.84
CA ARG A 26 10.10 19.05 5.33
C ARG A 26 9.64 18.68 3.92
N LEU A 27 10.57 18.15 3.13
CA LEU A 27 10.30 17.61 1.81
C LEU A 27 10.18 16.09 1.87
N TYR A 28 9.35 15.55 0.99
CA TYR A 28 9.08 14.13 0.90
C TYR A 28 9.26 13.64 -0.53
N LEU A 29 9.93 12.51 -0.69
CA LEU A 29 10.18 11.87 -1.98
C LEU A 29 9.12 10.81 -2.26
N VAL A 30 8.49 10.85 -3.43
CA VAL A 30 7.57 9.80 -3.89
C VAL A 30 8.36 8.54 -4.23
N VAL A 31 8.18 7.49 -3.42
CA VAL A 31 8.89 6.21 -3.54
C VAL A 31 8.02 5.06 -4.04
N ALA A 32 6.69 5.17 -3.90
CA ALA A 32 5.75 4.26 -4.54
C ALA A 32 4.46 4.98 -4.91
N ARG A 33 3.71 4.39 -5.85
CA ARG A 33 2.47 4.98 -6.39
C ARG A 33 1.38 3.93 -6.46
N ALA A 34 0.16 4.36 -6.20
CA ALA A 34 -1.04 3.56 -6.24
C ALA A 34 -2.23 4.44 -6.66
N ILE A 35 -3.38 3.80 -6.88
CA ILE A 35 -4.66 4.49 -7.04
C ILE A 35 -5.65 3.93 -6.02
N ALA A 36 -6.62 4.75 -5.63
CA ALA A 36 -7.72 4.37 -4.76
C ALA A 36 -9.02 5.04 -5.22
N LYS A 37 -10.17 4.51 -4.80
CA LYS A 37 -11.44 5.25 -4.90
C LYS A 37 -11.65 6.04 -3.62
N ASN A 38 -11.93 7.32 -3.72
CA ASN A 38 -12.33 8.14 -2.59
C ASN A 38 -13.81 7.88 -2.22
N GLU A 39 -14.31 8.56 -1.19
CA GLU A 39 -15.70 8.44 -0.72
C GLU A 39 -16.74 8.78 -1.79
N GLN A 40 -16.39 9.61 -2.78
CA GLN A 40 -17.24 9.97 -3.92
C GLN A 40 -17.17 8.95 -5.07
N GLY A 41 -16.44 7.84 -4.89
CA GLY A 41 -16.21 6.82 -5.90
C GLY A 41 -15.26 7.24 -7.03
N LYS A 42 -14.60 8.40 -6.91
CA LYS A 42 -13.63 8.88 -7.90
C LYS A 42 -12.28 8.20 -7.69
N ILE A 43 -11.64 7.82 -8.79
CA ILE A 43 -10.27 7.31 -8.74
C ILE A 43 -9.32 8.46 -8.47
N ILE A 44 -8.54 8.36 -7.41
CA ILE A 44 -7.52 9.33 -7.00
C ILE A 44 -6.15 8.65 -6.89
N SER A 45 -5.10 9.45 -7.02
CA SER A 45 -3.72 9.02 -6.84
C SER A 45 -3.39 8.90 -5.36
N ARG A 46 -2.64 7.86 -5.01
CA ARG A 46 -2.08 7.65 -3.68
C ARG A 46 -0.59 7.36 -3.82
N TYR A 47 0.19 7.78 -2.84
CA TYR A 47 1.64 7.67 -2.85
C TYR A 47 2.13 7.02 -1.57
N LYS A 48 3.28 6.36 -1.63
CA LYS A 48 4.15 6.23 -0.47
C LYS A 48 5.27 7.24 -0.60
N VAL A 49 5.57 7.91 0.51
CA VAL A 49 6.59 8.94 0.55
C VAL A 49 7.63 8.66 1.63
N ALA A 50 8.88 9.01 1.34
CA ALA A 50 9.99 8.94 2.27
C ALA A 50 10.47 10.36 2.62
N PRO A 51 10.80 10.67 3.89
CA PRO A 51 11.29 11.99 4.26
C PRO A 51 12.68 12.26 3.66
N HIS A 52 12.87 13.43 3.05
CA HIS A 52 14.19 13.89 2.59
C HIS A 52 14.93 14.61 3.74
N PRO A 53 16.26 14.41 3.89
CA PRO A 53 17.16 13.61 3.06
C PRO A 53 17.31 12.14 3.49
N PHE A 54 16.56 11.70 4.49
CA PHE A 54 16.83 10.46 5.21
C PHE A 54 16.42 9.19 4.47
N GLY A 55 15.33 9.22 3.70
CA GLY A 55 14.78 8.02 3.07
C GLY A 55 14.09 7.10 4.09
N ASP A 56 14.29 5.80 3.94
CA ASP A 56 13.76 4.76 4.85
C ASP A 56 14.85 4.36 5.85
N ILE A 57 14.78 4.93 7.05
CA ILE A 57 15.72 4.62 8.14
C ILE A 57 14.93 4.34 9.43
N PRO A 58 15.50 3.64 10.43
CA PRO A 58 14.75 3.25 11.63
C PRO A 58 14.10 4.39 12.42
N SER A 59 14.57 5.63 12.27
CA SER A 59 14.02 6.81 12.93
C SER A 59 12.98 7.58 12.09
N GLU A 60 12.80 7.21 10.82
CA GLU A 60 12.03 7.97 9.83
C GLU A 60 11.32 6.99 8.90
N GLU A 61 9.99 6.91 9.01
CA GLU A 61 9.22 5.90 8.30
C GLU A 61 8.71 6.37 6.93
N ILE A 62 8.57 5.42 6.01
CA ILE A 62 7.78 5.61 4.79
C ILE A 62 6.30 5.47 5.14
N PHE A 63 5.50 6.48 4.81
CA PHE A 63 4.06 6.47 5.02
C PHE A 63 3.29 6.73 3.73
N SER A 64 1.98 6.50 3.77
CA SER A 64 1.09 6.68 2.62
C SER A 64 0.36 8.02 2.70
N ILE A 65 0.21 8.69 1.56
CA ILE A 65 -0.53 9.94 1.40
C ILE A 65 -1.43 9.87 0.18
N GLU A 66 -2.52 10.61 0.19
CA GLU A 66 -3.36 10.87 -0.97
C GLU A 66 -2.88 12.12 -1.72
N PHE A 67 -3.32 12.28 -2.97
CA PHE A 67 -3.02 13.49 -3.74
C PHE A 67 -3.51 14.78 -3.03
N GLY A 68 -4.60 14.69 -2.26
CA GLY A 68 -5.14 15.83 -1.52
C GLY A 68 -4.21 16.35 -0.43
N ASP A 69 -3.32 15.50 0.10
CA ASP A 69 -2.39 15.86 1.17
C ASP A 69 -1.15 16.61 0.64
N ILE A 70 -1.08 16.88 -0.67
CA ILE A 70 0.08 17.53 -1.30
C ILE A 70 -0.20 19.02 -1.41
N LEU A 71 0.61 19.82 -0.70
CA LEU A 71 0.56 21.27 -0.78
C LEU A 71 1.25 21.80 -2.04
N ASP A 72 2.43 21.27 -2.36
CA ASP A 72 3.24 21.73 -3.49
C ASP A 72 4.13 20.60 -4.05
N VAL A 73 4.36 20.62 -5.36
CA VAL A 73 5.29 19.73 -6.05
C VAL A 73 6.55 20.53 -6.37
N VAL A 74 7.56 20.35 -5.52
CA VAL A 74 8.82 21.12 -5.58
C VAL A 74 9.73 20.63 -6.71
N PHE A 75 9.63 19.35 -7.05
CA PHE A 75 10.34 18.75 -8.18
C PHE A 75 9.51 17.62 -8.78
N GLU A 76 9.37 17.62 -10.10
CA GLU A 76 8.71 16.53 -10.82
C GLU A 76 9.73 15.44 -11.16
N GLY A 77 9.40 14.20 -10.80
CA GLY A 77 10.23 13.03 -11.04
C GLY A 77 10.31 12.64 -12.52
N TYR A 78 10.97 11.51 -12.79
CA TYR A 78 11.13 11.03 -14.15
C TYR A 78 9.90 10.25 -14.62
N SER A 79 9.36 10.61 -15.79
CA SER A 79 8.27 9.91 -16.47
C SER A 79 8.65 9.54 -17.90
N ASN A 80 8.10 8.43 -18.39
CA ASN A 80 8.23 7.96 -19.76
C ASN A 80 6.96 7.23 -20.20
N GLU A 81 6.96 6.68 -21.41
CA GLU A 81 5.80 5.96 -21.95
C GLU A 81 5.40 4.72 -21.14
N THR A 82 6.37 4.03 -20.54
CA THR A 82 6.11 2.89 -19.64
C THR A 82 5.31 3.32 -18.41
N ASP A 83 5.47 4.56 -17.98
CA ASP A 83 4.74 5.14 -16.85
C ASP A 83 3.24 5.27 -17.14
N SER A 84 2.91 5.74 -18.35
CA SER A 84 1.53 5.84 -18.83
C SER A 84 0.87 4.46 -18.91
N GLN A 85 1.59 3.47 -19.45
CA GLN A 85 1.10 2.09 -19.54
C GLN A 85 0.86 1.48 -18.15
N PHE A 86 1.73 1.78 -17.18
CA PHE A 86 1.56 1.36 -15.80
C PHE A 86 0.29 1.93 -15.17
N LEU A 87 0.03 3.23 -15.35
CA LEU A 87 -1.20 3.86 -14.84
C LEU A 87 -2.47 3.25 -15.46
N GLU A 88 -2.47 3.04 -16.79
CA GLU A 88 -3.58 2.39 -17.48
C GLU A 88 -3.84 0.98 -16.94
N GLU A 89 -2.77 0.23 -16.68
CA GLU A 89 -2.88 -1.10 -16.09
C GLU A 89 -3.47 -1.06 -14.68
N LEU A 90 -3.05 -0.12 -13.83
CA LEU A 90 -3.61 0.06 -12.49
C LEU A 90 -5.13 0.31 -12.55
N ILE A 91 -5.57 1.24 -13.40
CA ILE A 91 -6.99 1.58 -13.56
C ILE A 91 -7.77 0.35 -14.06
N ARG A 92 -7.23 -0.37 -15.04
CA ARG A 92 -7.85 -1.59 -15.58
C ARG A 92 -7.99 -2.67 -14.50
N ARG A 93 -6.94 -2.94 -13.73
CA ARG A 93 -6.95 -3.96 -12.67
C ARG A 93 -8.00 -3.61 -11.60
N MET A 94 -8.05 -2.36 -11.16
CA MET A 94 -9.03 -1.92 -10.18
C MET A 94 -10.46 -2.04 -10.69
N THR A 95 -10.73 -1.61 -11.94
CA THR A 95 -12.05 -1.70 -12.56
C THR A 95 -12.51 -3.16 -12.68
N ASN A 96 -11.63 -4.06 -13.13
CA ASN A 96 -11.94 -5.47 -13.32
C ASN A 96 -12.10 -6.24 -12.00
N ALA A 97 -11.31 -5.92 -10.98
CA ALA A 97 -11.46 -6.52 -9.66
C ALA A 97 -12.86 -6.23 -9.08
N MET A 98 -13.38 -5.02 -9.29
CA MET A 98 -14.74 -4.67 -8.87
C MET A 98 -15.82 -5.42 -9.66
N ALA A 99 -15.65 -5.59 -10.98
CA ALA A 99 -16.59 -6.35 -11.79
C ALA A 99 -16.73 -7.82 -11.30
N ASN A 100 -15.63 -8.42 -10.85
CA ASN A 100 -15.61 -9.79 -10.33
C ASN A 100 -16.12 -9.90 -8.88
N GLN A 101 -16.04 -8.83 -8.08
CA GLN A 101 -16.67 -8.78 -6.76
C GLN A 101 -18.19 -8.60 -6.87
N ALA A 102 -18.68 -7.78 -7.80
CA ALA A 102 -20.12 -7.56 -8.00
C ALA A 102 -20.87 -8.83 -8.47
N SER A 103 -20.20 -9.74 -9.17
CA SER A 103 -20.76 -11.03 -9.58
C SER A 103 -20.75 -12.12 -8.49
N SER A 104 -20.12 -11.85 -7.34
CA SER A 104 -20.02 -12.80 -6.23
C SER A 104 -21.00 -12.51 -5.07
N VAL A 105 -21.85 -11.48 -5.20
CA VAL A 105 -22.89 -11.14 -4.21
C VAL A 105 -24.21 -11.83 -4.56
N GLU A 106 -24.20 -13.14 -4.74
CA GLU A 106 -25.40 -13.96 -4.62
C GLU A 106 -25.08 -15.19 -3.78
N LYS A 107 -25.68 -15.20 -2.57
CA LYS A 107 -25.66 -16.22 -1.52
C LYS A 107 -24.34 -16.37 -0.74
N MET A 108 -24.26 -15.69 0.40
CA MET A 108 -23.86 -16.34 1.66
C MET A 108 -24.57 -15.67 2.83
N THR A 109 -25.60 -16.33 3.36
CA THR A 109 -26.05 -16.16 4.75
C THR A 109 -24.90 -16.56 5.68
N PRO A 110 -24.57 -15.77 6.72
CA PRO A 110 -23.54 -16.16 7.67
C PRO A 110 -24.14 -17.06 8.76
N GLU A 111 -23.78 -18.34 8.77
CA GLU A 111 -23.72 -19.13 10.00
C GLU A 111 -22.32 -18.96 10.59
N PRO A 112 -22.17 -18.55 11.87
CA PRO A 112 -20.87 -18.39 12.49
C PRO A 112 -20.29 -19.77 12.84
N GLN A 113 -19.31 -20.22 12.06
CA GLN A 113 -18.44 -21.31 12.48
C GLN A 113 -17.40 -20.76 13.46
N LYS A 114 -17.55 -21.19 14.71
CA LYS A 114 -16.60 -20.99 15.80
C LYS A 114 -15.28 -21.67 15.42
N ALA A 115 -14.20 -20.91 15.27
CA ALA A 115 -12.86 -21.46 15.14
C ALA A 115 -12.46 -22.06 16.49
N GLU A 116 -12.28 -23.39 16.53
CA GLU A 116 -11.55 -24.06 17.61
C GLU A 116 -10.06 -23.85 17.36
N GLU A 117 -9.42 -23.03 18.21
CA GLU A 117 -7.97 -23.07 18.39
C GLU A 117 -7.62 -24.40 19.06
N ILE A 118 -7.12 -25.35 18.28
CA ILE A 118 -6.38 -26.49 18.81
C ILE A 118 -4.92 -26.04 18.85
N GLN A 119 -4.49 -25.48 19.98
CA GLN A 119 -3.07 -25.32 20.28
C GLN A 119 -2.56 -26.69 20.74
N ASP A 120 -1.80 -27.37 19.89
CA ASP A 120 -1.15 -28.64 20.23
C ASP A 120 -0.10 -28.39 21.33
N GLU A 121 -0.44 -28.68 22.59
CA GLU A 121 0.47 -28.62 23.76
C GLU A 121 1.82 -29.35 23.50
N TYR A 122 1.83 -30.30 22.57
CA TYR A 122 3.01 -31.04 22.11
C TYR A 122 4.06 -30.21 21.36
N GLU A 123 3.70 -29.10 20.70
CA GLU A 123 4.69 -28.26 20.00
C GLU A 123 5.47 -27.36 20.97
N ASP A 124 4.80 -26.82 21.99
CA ASP A 124 5.42 -25.91 22.95
C ASP A 124 6.43 -26.62 23.86
N GLU A 125 6.17 -27.88 24.22
CA GLU A 125 7.15 -28.68 24.97
C GLU A 125 8.42 -28.96 24.15
N LYS A 126 8.28 -29.24 22.84
CA LYS A 126 9.43 -29.45 21.96
C LYS A 126 10.25 -28.18 21.72
N LEU A 127 9.60 -27.02 21.66
CA LEU A 127 10.30 -25.73 21.58
C LEU A 127 11.08 -25.41 22.87
N LYS A 128 10.56 -25.81 24.04
CA LYS A 128 11.27 -25.66 25.32
C LYS A 128 12.49 -26.57 25.42
N GLU A 129 12.37 -27.82 25.00
CA GLU A 129 13.49 -28.76 25.03
C GLU A 129 14.55 -28.44 23.96
N ASP A 130 14.13 -28.06 22.75
CA ASP A 130 15.02 -27.70 21.65
C ASP A 130 14.43 -26.59 20.78
N PRO A 131 14.79 -25.31 21.02
CA PRO A 131 14.22 -24.19 20.29
C PRO A 131 14.56 -24.19 18.79
N PHE A 132 15.49 -25.05 18.34
CA PHE A 132 15.89 -25.13 16.93
C PHE A 132 15.46 -26.43 16.22
N TYR A 133 14.63 -27.27 16.84
CA TYR A 133 14.26 -28.58 16.26
C TYR A 133 13.60 -28.46 14.87
N LYS A 134 12.89 -27.35 14.61
CA LYS A 134 12.23 -27.08 13.32
C LYS A 134 13.23 -26.84 12.18
N PHE A 135 14.45 -26.38 12.47
CA PHE A 135 15.49 -26.10 11.46
C PHE A 135 16.28 -27.35 11.06
N ARG A 136 16.38 -28.34 11.94
CA ARG A 136 17.10 -29.60 11.63
C ARG A 136 16.36 -30.51 10.66
N LYS A 137 15.06 -30.30 10.46
CA LYS A 137 14.25 -31.05 9.48
C LYS A 137 14.32 -30.47 8.06
N GLN A 138 14.98 -29.34 7.86
CA GLN A 138 15.07 -28.68 6.55
C GLN A 138 16.37 -28.94 5.79
N GLU A 139 17.35 -29.64 6.38
CA GLU A 139 18.48 -30.18 5.61
C GLU A 139 18.21 -31.64 5.26
N GLY A 140 17.62 -31.83 4.08
CA GLY A 140 17.52 -33.09 3.35
C GLY A 140 17.85 -32.84 1.89
#